data_AF-A0A484MBT6-F1
#
_entry.id   AF-A0A484MBT6-F1
#
_cell.length_a   1.000
_cell.length_b   1.000
_cell.length_c   1.000
_cell.angle_alpha   90.00
_cell.angle_beta   90.00
_cell.angle_gamma   90.00
#
_symmetry.space_group_name_H-M   'P 1'
#
loop_
_entity.id
_entity.type
_entity.pdbx_description
1 polymer ?
#
loop_
_entity_poly.entity_id
_entity_poly.type
_entity_poly.pdbx_seq_one_letter_code
_entity_poly.pdbx_strand_id
1 'polypeptide(L)'
;MNAKAINILHCSLGPDEFARVCSCKTAKEVWDLLQATHEGDVSTKQTMIALGNSEYESFKKGPCETIQDMNKRFNEIVNKLS
;
A
#
# COMPACT_ATOMS: atom_id res chain seq x y z
N MET A 1 -22.15 14.64 -11.04
CA MET A 1 -20.75 14.17 -11.21
C MET A 1 -20.54 12.79 -10.60
N ASN A 2 -20.92 12.55 -9.32
CA ASN A 2 -20.80 11.23 -8.68
C ASN A 2 -21.48 10.07 -9.42
N ALA A 3 -22.74 10.21 -9.85
CA ALA A 3 -23.46 9.13 -10.53
C ALA A 3 -22.77 8.65 -11.83
N LYS A 4 -22.21 9.58 -12.62
CA LYS A 4 -21.44 9.25 -13.83
C LYS A 4 -20.15 8.51 -13.48
N ALA A 5 -19.43 8.98 -12.46
CA ALA A 5 -18.19 8.37 -12.01
C ALA A 5 -18.40 6.95 -11.43
N ILE A 6 -19.44 6.76 -10.61
CA ILE A 6 -19.82 5.43 -10.09
C ILE A 6 -20.16 4.49 -11.24
N ASN A 7 -20.92 4.96 -12.24
CA ASN A 7 -21.26 4.13 -13.39
C ASN A 7 -20.02 3.71 -14.19
N ILE A 8 -19.07 4.63 -14.43
CA ILE A 8 -17.80 4.32 -15.11
C ILE A 8 -17.01 3.29 -14.31
N LEU A 9 -16.89 3.46 -12.99
CA LEU A 9 -16.20 2.51 -12.12
C LEU A 9 -16.87 1.13 -12.19
N HIS A 10 -18.19 1.06 -11.98
CA HIS A 10 -18.92 -0.21 -12.04
C HIS A 10 -18.80 -0.95 -13.37
N CYS A 11 -18.83 -0.24 -14.50
CA CYS A 11 -18.67 -0.86 -15.83
C CYS A 11 -17.26 -1.42 -16.08
N SER A 12 -16.25 -0.95 -15.33
CA SER A 12 -14.86 -1.39 -15.48
C SER A 12 -14.48 -2.58 -14.60
N LEU A 13 -15.34 -2.98 -13.65
CA LEU A 13 -15.04 -3.99 -12.63
C LEU A 13 -15.53 -5.38 -13.03
N GLY A 14 -14.76 -6.40 -12.62
CA GLY A 14 -15.23 -7.79 -12.66
C GLY A 14 -16.35 -8.07 -11.65
N PRO A 15 -17.06 -9.20 -11.76
CA PRO A 15 -18.18 -9.54 -10.87
C PRO A 15 -17.81 -9.53 -9.37
N ASP A 16 -16.62 -10.04 -9.04
CA ASP A 16 -16.15 -10.13 -7.65
C ASP A 16 -15.82 -8.76 -7.04
N GLU A 17 -15.22 -7.86 -7.83
CA GLU A 17 -14.90 -6.51 -7.40
C GLU A 17 -16.15 -5.64 -7.33
N PHE A 18 -17.05 -5.80 -8.29
CA PHE A 18 -18.35 -5.14 -8.27
C PHE A 18 -19.16 -5.53 -7.02
N ALA A 19 -19.20 -6.81 -6.66
CA ALA A 19 -19.90 -7.29 -5.46
C ALA A 19 -19.35 -6.68 -4.16
N ARG A 20 -18.07 -6.30 -4.13
CA ARG A 20 -17.45 -5.64 -2.98
C ARG A 20 -17.81 -4.16 -2.86
N VAL A 21 -17.94 -3.46 -3.98
CA VAL A 21 -18.17 -1.99 -4.01
C VAL A 21 -19.63 -1.59 -4.22
N CYS A 22 -20.53 -2.53 -4.53
CA CYS A 22 -21.91 -2.24 -4.93
C CYS A 22 -22.74 -1.51 -3.86
N SER A 23 -22.35 -1.61 -2.58
CA SER A 23 -22.99 -0.90 -1.46
C SER A 23 -22.47 0.53 -1.24
N CYS A 24 -21.39 0.94 -1.92
CA CYS A 24 -20.82 2.28 -1.82
C CYS A 24 -21.76 3.32 -2.45
N LYS A 25 -21.90 4.48 -1.81
CA LYS A 25 -22.85 5.54 -2.21
C LYS A 25 -22.17 6.64 -3.02
N THR A 26 -20.85 6.74 -2.91
CA THR A 26 -20.05 7.77 -3.58
C THR A 26 -18.94 7.14 -4.42
N ALA A 27 -18.53 7.83 -5.49
CA ALA A 27 -17.40 7.40 -6.30
C ALA A 27 -16.09 7.33 -5.48
N LYS A 28 -15.98 8.18 -4.44
CA LYS A 28 -14.84 8.16 -3.52
C LYS A 28 -14.81 6.89 -2.67
N GLU A 29 -15.93 6.45 -2.12
CA GLU A 29 -15.99 5.19 -1.37
C GLU A 29 -15.65 3.97 -2.25
N VAL A 30 -16.14 3.95 -3.50
CA VAL A 30 -15.77 2.91 -4.47
C VAL A 30 -14.26 2.93 -4.72
N TRP A 31 -13.69 4.10 -5.00
CA TRP A 31 -12.25 4.26 -5.23
C TRP A 31 -11.41 3.86 -4.02
N ASP A 32 -11.76 4.35 -2.82
CA ASP A 32 -11.02 4.08 -1.59
C ASP A 32 -11.03 2.58 -1.26
N LEU A 33 -12.14 1.87 -1.51
CA LEU A 33 -12.24 0.41 -1.29
C LEU A 33 -11.46 -0.41 -2.33
N LEU A 34 -11.46 0.00 -3.60
CA LEU A 34 -10.62 -0.61 -4.63
C LEU A 34 -9.14 -0.43 -4.30
N GLN A 35 -8.74 0.79 -3.92
CA GLN A 35 -7.37 1.09 -3.54
C GLN A 35 -6.95 0.27 -2.31
N ALA A 36 -7.81 0.16 -1.29
CA ALA A 36 -7.54 -0.66 -0.12
C ALA A 36 -7.42 -2.16 -0.44
N THR A 37 -8.20 -2.67 -1.39
CA THR A 37 -8.19 -4.09 -1.77
C THR A 37 -6.94 -4.46 -2.56
N HIS A 38 -6.46 -3.58 -3.44
CA HIS A 38 -5.35 -3.87 -4.35
C HIS A 38 -3.99 -3.38 -3.86
N GLU A 39 -3.95 -2.24 -3.17
CA GLU A 39 -2.71 -1.62 -2.69
C GLU A 39 -2.53 -1.73 -1.18
N GLY A 40 -3.50 -2.32 -0.47
CA GLY A 40 -3.61 -2.25 0.98
C GLY A 40 -4.25 -0.94 1.44
N ASP A 41 -4.96 -0.99 2.56
CA ASP A 41 -5.57 0.21 3.13
C ASP A 41 -4.50 1.17 3.70
N VAL A 42 -4.87 2.44 3.92
CA VAL A 42 -3.94 3.48 4.41
C VAL A 42 -3.26 3.08 5.73
N SER A 43 -3.95 2.35 6.61
CA SER A 43 -3.36 1.87 7.87
C SER A 43 -2.30 0.81 7.62
N THR A 44 -2.51 -0.11 6.68
CA THR A 44 -1.50 -1.08 6.27
C THR A 44 -0.24 -0.37 5.74
N LYS A 45 -0.40 0.63 4.86
CA LYS A 45 0.73 1.44 4.37
C LYS A 45 1.45 2.18 5.51
N GLN A 46 0.70 2.77 6.43
CA GLN A 46 1.26 3.47 7.59
C GLN A 46 2.02 2.53 8.53
N THR A 47 1.53 1.30 8.73
CA THR A 47 2.22 0.26 9.50
C THR A 47 3.52 -0.16 8.82
N MET A 48 3.53 -0.34 7.49
CA MET A 48 4.76 -0.66 6.76
C MET A 48 5.82 0.44 6.92
N ILE A 49 5.42 1.72 6.82
CA ILE A 49 6.32 2.86 7.03
C ILE A 49 6.84 2.89 8.48
N ALA A 50 5.97 2.69 9.47
CA ALA A 50 6.37 2.67 10.88
C ALA A 50 7.38 1.54 11.18
N LEU A 51 7.16 0.35 10.62
CA LEU A 51 8.10 -0.77 10.74
C LEU A 51 9.43 -0.46 10.04
N GLY A 52 9.40 0.09 8.83
CA GLY A 52 10.60 0.50 8.11
C GLY A 52 11.41 1.56 8.88
N ASN A 53 10.75 2.54 9.50
CA ASN A 53 11.42 3.55 10.31
C ASN A 53 12.07 2.93 11.55
N SER A 54 11.40 1.99 12.21
CA SER A 54 11.98 1.27 13.35
C SER A 54 13.19 0.41 12.95
N GLU A 55 13.12 -0.27 11.79
CA GLU A 55 14.26 -1.00 11.21
C GLU A 55 15.42 -0.06 10.87
N TYR A 56 15.14 1.12 10.33
CA TYR A 56 16.12 2.14 10.00
C TYR A 56 16.80 2.72 11.24
N GLU A 57 16.04 3.12 12.25
CA GLU A 57 16.57 3.69 13.51
C GLU A 57 17.44 2.69 14.27
N SER A 58 17.09 1.41 14.21
CA SER A 58 17.86 0.33 14.84
C SER A 58 18.99 -0.21 13.96
N PHE A 59 19.14 0.28 12.72
CA PHE A 59 20.09 -0.23 11.75
C PHE A 59 21.53 0.03 12.21
N LYS A 60 22.32 -1.04 12.20
CA LYS A 60 23.76 -0.98 12.45
C LYS A 60 24.45 -2.10 11.70
N LYS A 61 25.69 -1.83 11.28
CA LYS A 61 26.56 -2.83 10.66
C LYS A 61 26.76 -4.01 11.61
N GLY A 62 26.64 -5.24 11.09
CA GLY A 62 26.97 -6.46 11.82
C GLY A 62 28.49 -6.59 12.09
N PRO A 63 28.89 -7.31 13.15
CA PRO A 63 30.31 -7.47 13.54
C PRO A 63 31.17 -8.14 12.46
N CYS A 64 30.61 -9.06 11.68
CA CYS A 64 31.31 -9.77 10.60
C CYS A 64 30.67 -9.53 9.22
N GLU A 65 29.80 -8.53 9.11
CA GLU A 65 29.12 -8.19 7.87
C GLU A 65 30.06 -7.43 6.92
N THR A 66 30.04 -7.72 5.63
CA THR A 66 30.79 -6.92 4.65
C THR A 66 30.09 -5.59 4.39
N ILE A 67 30.80 -4.60 3.85
CA ILE A 67 30.18 -3.32 3.47
C ILE A 67 29.10 -3.54 2.39
N GLN A 68 29.32 -4.50 1.48
CA GLN A 68 28.36 -4.81 0.43
C GLN A 68 27.07 -5.41 0.98
N ASP A 69 27.18 -6.34 1.93
CA ASP A 69 26.02 -6.96 2.59
C ASP A 69 25.23 -5.93 3.40
N MET A 70 25.93 -5.07 4.14
CA MET A 70 25.32 -3.97 4.88
C MET A 70 24.57 -3.03 3.94
N ASN A 71 25.20 -2.59 2.84
CA ASN A 71 24.58 -1.70 1.85
C ASN A 71 23.35 -2.34 1.20
N LYS A 72 23.39 -3.65 0.92
CA LYS A 72 22.25 -4.38 0.39
C LYS A 72 21.05 -4.28 1.35
N ARG A 73 21.24 -4.63 2.63
CA ARG A 73 20.18 -4.53 3.65
C ARG A 73 19.69 -3.10 3.85
N PHE A 74 20.60 -2.12 3.84
CA PHE A 74 20.23 -0.72 3.95
C PHE A 74 19.32 -0.29 2.81
N ASN A 75 19.66 -0.64 1.56
CA ASN A 75 18.81 -0.34 0.41
C ASN A 75 17.45 -1.05 0.49
N GLU A 76 17.40 -2.28 1.01
CA GLU A 76 16.12 -2.96 1.25
C GLU A 76 15.22 -2.19 2.23
N ILE A 77 15.79 -1.58 3.29
CA ILE A 77 15.03 -0.74 4.23
C ILE A 77 14.58 0.56 3.57
N VAL A 78 15.47 1.24 2.84
CA VAL A 78 15.15 2.49 2.14
C VAL A 78 14.06 2.27 1.08
N ASN A 79 14.09 1.15 0.35
CA ASN A 79 13.08 0.83 -0.64
C ASN A 79 11.69 0.58 -0.05
N LYS A 80 11.59 0.13 1.22
CA LYS A 80 10.30 0.01 1.93
C LYS A 80 9.75 1.36 2.38
N LEU A 81 10.60 2.37 2.51
CA LEU A 81 10.26 3.71 2.99
C LEU A 81 9.97 4.70 1.84
N SER A 82 10.35 4.35 0.62
CA SER A 82 10.09 5.12 -0.60
C SER A 82 8.72 4.84 -1.19
#